data_AF-A0A7E4V5U9-F1
#
_entry.id   AF-A0A7E4V5U9-F1
#
_cell.length_a   1.000
_cell.length_b   1.000
_cell.length_c   1.000
_cell.angle_alpha   90.00
_cell.angle_beta   90.00
_cell.angle_gamma   90.00
#
_symmetry.space_group_name_H-M   'P 1'
#
loop_
_entity.id
_entity.type
_entity.pdbx_description
1 polymer ?
#
loop_
_entity_poly.entity_id
_entity_poly.type
_entity_poly.pdbx_seq_one_letter_code
_entity_poly.pdbx_strand_id
1 'polypeptide(L)'
;MATVAASVQICRLLGGVYELIRIFNKKTTEYVPATIQFGVFALLSQWAIFAYIVGNYQLLLATTAGLTVNVVTLSMYFVYPPLTWTVPIFNIQPVKKVE
;
A
#
# COMPACT_ATOMS: atom_id res chain seq x y z
N MET A 1 1.89 -7.54 -25.49
CA MET A 1 1.25 -6.41 -24.78
C MET A 1 1.13 -6.66 -23.27
N ALA A 2 0.66 -7.84 -22.82
CA ALA A 2 0.53 -8.17 -21.39
C ALA A 2 1.85 -8.08 -20.57
N THR A 3 2.97 -8.52 -21.14
CA THR A 3 4.29 -8.47 -20.47
C THR A 3 4.76 -7.04 -20.18
N VAL A 4 4.51 -6.11 -21.11
CA VAL A 4 4.85 -4.69 -20.95
C VAL A 4 3.94 -4.03 -19.91
N ALA A 5 2.66 -4.40 -19.87
CA ALA A 5 1.75 -3.91 -18.84
C ALA A 5 2.17 -4.40 -17.44
N ALA A 6 2.55 -5.68 -17.31
CA ALA A 6 3.01 -6.25 -16.05
C ALA A 6 4.32 -5.61 -15.57
N SER A 7 5.29 -5.39 -16.46
CA SER A 7 6.55 -4.74 -16.10
C SER A 7 6.34 -3.29 -15.64
N VAL A 8 5.47 -2.53 -16.32
CA VAL A 8 5.11 -1.17 -15.89
C VAL A 8 4.42 -1.19 -14.53
N GLN A 9 3.52 -2.14 -14.26
CA GLN A 9 2.89 -2.27 -12.95
C GLN A 9 3.91 -2.56 -11.84
N ILE A 10 4.89 -3.41 -12.11
CA ILE A 10 5.98 -3.70 -11.16
C ILE A 10 6.86 -2.46 -10.96
N CYS A 11 7.21 -1.73 -12.02
CA CYS A 11 7.97 -0.47 -11.89
C CYS A 11 7.22 0.58 -11.05
N ARG A 12 5.89 0.64 -11.14
CA ARG A 12 5.07 1.54 -10.30
C ARG A 12 5.18 1.21 -8.80
N LEU A 13 5.53 -0.02 -8.43
CA LEU A 13 5.75 -0.40 -7.03
C LEU A 13 6.94 0.31 -6.40
N LEU A 14 7.91 0.78 -7.21
CA LEU A 14 9.07 1.53 -6.70
C LEU A 14 8.64 2.79 -5.94
N GLY A 15 7.56 3.46 -6.36
CA GLY A 15 6.99 4.59 -5.62
C GLY A 15 6.46 4.17 -4.24
N GLY A 16 5.79 3.01 -4.16
CA GLY A 16 5.34 2.45 -2.88
C GLY A 16 6.50 2.05 -1.97
N VAL A 17 7.56 1.45 -2.53
CA VAL A 17 8.78 1.10 -1.79
C VAL A 17 9.50 2.36 -1.28
N TYR A 18 9.57 3.42 -2.08
CA TYR A 18 10.13 4.70 -1.66
C TYR A 18 9.38 5.30 -0.47
N GLU A 19 8.05 5.26 -0.49
CA GLU A 19 7.22 5.70 0.64
C GLU A 19 7.48 4.85 1.89
N LEU A 20 7.64 3.53 1.78
CA LEU A 20 8.02 2.67 2.92
C LEU A 20 9.37 3.09 3.52
N ILE A 21 10.39 3.32 2.69
CA ILE A 21 11.71 3.79 3.14
C ILE A 21 11.59 5.15 3.84
N ARG A 22 10.76 6.05 3.29
CA ARG A 22 10.50 7.36 3.89
C ARG A 22 9.82 7.24 5.25
N ILE A 23 8.84 6.35 5.40
CA ILE A 23 8.19 6.08 6.70
C ILE A 23 9.21 5.58 7.71
N PHE A 24 10.09 4.64 7.34
CA PHE A 24 11.16 4.16 8.21
C PHE A 24 12.09 5.29 8.67
N ASN A 25 12.50 6.17 7.75
CA ASN A 25 13.39 7.28 8.06
C ASN A 25 12.74 8.35 8.96
N LYS A 26 11.48 8.71 8.68
CA LYS A 26 10.76 9.75 9.42
C LYS A 26 10.09 9.23 10.69
N LYS A 27 9.94 7.90 10.83
CA LYS A 27 9.21 7.20 11.90
C LYS A 27 7.78 7.72 12.09
N THR A 28 7.15 8.17 11.01
CA THR A 28 5.77 8.65 11.00
C THR A 28 5.12 8.37 9.66
N THR A 29 3.84 7.98 9.68
CA THR A 29 3.01 7.76 8.49
C THR A 29 2.16 8.99 8.13
N GLU A 30 2.44 10.16 8.71
CA GLU A 30 1.63 11.37 8.51
C GLU A 30 1.46 11.78 7.04
N TYR A 31 2.50 11.57 6.23
CA TYR A 31 2.51 11.95 4.81
C TYR A 31 1.82 10.93 3.89
N VAL A 32 1.40 9.78 4.44
CA VAL A 32 0.72 8.73 3.66
C VAL A 32 -0.75 8.69 4.09
N PRO A 33 -1.68 9.21 3.28
CA PRO A 33 -3.09 9.23 3.62
C PRO A 33 -3.67 7.81 3.58
N ALA A 34 -4.11 7.31 4.74
CA ALA A 34 -4.60 5.94 4.87
C ALA A 34 -5.85 5.67 4.01
N THR A 35 -6.71 6.67 3.80
CA THR A 35 -7.91 6.55 2.94
C THR A 35 -7.55 6.10 1.52
N ILE A 36 -6.47 6.66 0.95
CA ILE A 36 -6.01 6.27 -0.38
C ILE A 36 -5.47 4.84 -0.32
N GLN A 37 -4.73 4.49 0.74
CA GLN A 37 -4.15 3.16 0.89
C GLN A 37 -5.22 2.06 0.98
N PHE A 38 -6.31 2.30 1.71
CA PHE A 38 -7.46 1.38 1.75
C PHE A 38 -8.20 1.29 0.41
N GLY A 39 -8.36 2.41 -0.30
CA GLY A 39 -8.93 2.41 -1.64
C GLY A 39 -8.10 1.58 -2.62
N VAL A 40 -6.77 1.74 -2.57
CA VAL A 40 -5.84 0.94 -3.38
C VAL A 40 -5.86 -0.52 -2.97
N PHE A 41 -5.97 -0.83 -1.67
CA PHE A 41 -6.11 -2.21 -1.19
C PHE A 41 -7.35 -2.90 -1.77
N ALA A 42 -8.51 -2.23 -1.69
CA ALA A 42 -9.76 -2.75 -2.23
C ALA A 42 -9.68 -2.95 -3.75
N LEU A 43 -9.12 -1.96 -4.46
CA LEU A 43 -8.95 -2.02 -5.91
C LEU A 43 -8.03 -3.17 -6.32
N LEU A 44 -6.86 -3.32 -5.69
CA LEU A 44 -5.93 -4.39 -6.03
C LEU A 44 -6.47 -5.77 -5.65
N SER A 45 -7.24 -5.87 -4.56
CA SER A 45 -7.93 -7.11 -4.18
C SER A 45 -8.93 -7.51 -5.26
N GLN A 46 -9.74 -6.56 -5.75
CA GLN A 46 -10.66 -6.79 -6.87
C GLN A 46 -9.91 -7.25 -8.13
N TRP A 47 -8.80 -6.60 -8.48
CA TRP A 47 -8.00 -6.96 -9.65
C TRP A 47 -7.32 -8.33 -9.51
N ALA A 48 -6.89 -8.72 -8.32
CA ALA A 48 -6.34 -10.04 -8.05
C ALA A 48 -7.40 -11.13 -8.24
N ILE A 49 -8.61 -10.92 -7.74
CA ILE A 49 -9.75 -11.84 -7.93
C ILE A 49 -10.07 -11.96 -9.43
N PHE A 50 -10.15 -10.83 -10.14
CA PHE A 50 -10.38 -10.83 -11.59
C PHE A 50 -9.30 -11.60 -12.35
N ALA A 51 -8.02 -11.34 -12.05
CA ALA A 51 -6.90 -12.01 -12.70
C ALA A 51 -6.91 -13.53 -12.47
N TYR A 52 -7.31 -13.96 -11.27
CA TYR A 52 -7.49 -15.37 -10.94
C TYR A 52 -8.62 -16.00 -11.76
N ILE A 53 -9.79 -15.37 -11.83
CA ILE A 53 -10.95 -15.88 -12.58
C ILE A 53 -10.64 -16.00 -14.08
N VAL A 54 -9.91 -15.03 -14.64
CA VAL A 54 -9.54 -15.01 -16.07
C VAL A 54 -8.37 -15.96 -16.38
N GLY A 55 -7.65 -16.45 -15.37
CA GLY A 55 -6.46 -17.28 -15.55
C GLY A 55 -5.23 -16.51 -16.06
N ASN A 56 -5.18 -15.18 -15.85
CA ASN A 56 -4.06 -14.35 -16.30
C ASN A 56 -2.97 -14.28 -15.24
N TYR A 57 -1.98 -15.16 -15.36
CA TYR A 57 -0.90 -15.29 -14.39
C TYR A 57 -0.04 -14.02 -14.25
N GLN A 58 0.25 -13.31 -15.35
CA GLN A 58 1.06 -12.10 -15.33
C GLN A 58 0.36 -10.96 -14.57
N LEU A 59 -0.94 -10.78 -14.78
CA LEU A 59 -1.72 -9.78 -14.07
C LEU A 59 -1.87 -10.16 -12.59
N LEU A 60 -2.07 -11.44 -12.30
CA LEU A 60 -2.15 -11.95 -10.93
C LEU A 60 -0.83 -11.68 -10.18
N LEU A 61 0.31 -11.96 -10.79
CA LEU A 61 1.62 -11.73 -10.18
C LEU A 61 1.90 -10.24 -9.92
N ALA A 62 1.56 -9.35 -10.86
CA ALA A 62 1.74 -7.92 -10.68
C ALA A 62 0.83 -7.33 -9.59
N THR A 63 -0.44 -7.74 -9.56
CA THR A 63 -1.43 -7.25 -8.58
C THR A 63 -1.17 -7.78 -7.17
N THR A 64 -0.74 -9.04 -7.05
CA THR A 64 -0.31 -9.62 -5.76
C THR A 64 0.95 -8.97 -5.22
N ALA A 65 1.95 -8.66 -6.06
CA ALA A 65 3.10 -7.88 -5.63
C ALA A 65 2.70 -6.49 -5.10
N GLY A 66 1.76 -5.82 -5.78
CA GLY A 66 1.19 -4.55 -5.33
C GLY A 66 0.41 -4.65 -4.02
N LEU A 67 -0.39 -5.71 -3.85
CA LEU A 67 -1.09 -5.99 -2.60
C LEU A 67 -0.13 -6.17 -1.44
N THR A 68 0.96 -6.91 -1.64
CA THR A 68 1.97 -7.13 -0.59
C THR A 68 2.56 -5.80 -0.13
N VAL A 69 2.99 -4.93 -1.06
CA VAL A 69 3.50 -3.59 -0.71
C VAL A 69 2.43 -2.80 0.04
N ASN A 70 1.18 -2.85 -0.42
CA ASN A 70 0.10 -2.10 0.18
C ASN A 70 -0.21 -2.58 1.63
N VAL A 71 -0.25 -3.89 1.86
CA VAL A 71 -0.42 -4.51 3.18
C VAL A 71 0.73 -4.13 4.11
N VAL A 72 1.97 -4.13 3.62
CA VAL A 72 3.13 -3.67 4.41
C VAL A 72 2.96 -2.21 4.80
N THR A 73 2.56 -1.33 3.89
CA THR A 73 2.27 0.08 4.24
C THR A 73 1.13 0.19 5.24
N LEU A 74 0.06 -0.59 5.10
CA LEU A 74 -1.05 -0.59 6.06
C LEU A 74 -0.59 -1.05 7.45
N SER A 75 0.30 -2.05 7.51
CA SER A 75 0.88 -2.51 8.76
C SER A 75 1.76 -1.46 9.44
N MET A 76 2.40 -0.57 8.67
CA MET A 76 3.20 0.53 9.23
C MET A 76 2.37 1.53 10.02
N TYR A 77 1.07 1.69 9.77
CA TYR A 77 0.22 2.56 10.60
C TYR A 77 0.10 2.10 12.05
N PHE A 78 0.28 0.80 12.32
CA PHE A 78 0.30 0.27 13.69
C PHE A 78 1.64 0.49 14.38
N VAL A 79 2.75 0.46 13.63
CA VAL A 79 4.11 0.62 14.17
C VAL A 79 4.49 2.09 14.32
N TYR A 80 4.13 2.92 13.34
CA TYR A 80 4.44 4.34 13.27
C TYR A 80 3.16 5.16 13.06
N PRO A 81 2.29 5.26 14.07
CA PRO A 81 1.02 5.94 13.94
C PRO A 81 1.20 7.42 13.52
N PRO A 82 0.21 8.00 12.81
CA PRO A 82 0.23 9.40 12.42
C PRO A 82 0.17 10.33 13.64
N LEU A 83 0.67 11.56 13.48
CA LEU A 83 0.77 12.54 14.59
C LEU A 83 -0.47 13.45 14.70
N THR A 84 -1.22 13.65 13.61
CA THR A 84 -2.21 14.73 13.49
C THR A 84 -3.64 14.27 13.15
N TRP A 85 -3.83 13.01 12.75
CA TRP A 85 -5.13 12.48 12.34
C TRP A 85 -5.31 11.01 12.75
N THR A 86 -6.55 10.55 12.87
CA THR A 86 -6.87 9.16 13.23
C THR A 86 -6.91 8.27 11.99
N VAL A 87 -6.28 7.10 12.05
CA VAL A 87 -6.29 6.15 10.92
C VAL A 87 -7.73 5.65 10.69
N PRO A 88 -8.36 5.93 9.53
CA PRO A 88 -9.69 5.41 9.20
C PRO A 88 -9.70 3.88 9.26
N ILE A 89 -10.83 3.27 9.59
CA ILE A 89 -11.02 1.80 9.74
C ILE A 89 -10.29 1.21 10.95
N PHE A 90 -8.97 1.41 11.07
CA PHE A 90 -8.19 0.91 12.20
C PHE A 90 -8.39 1.70 13.50
N ASN A 91 -8.99 2.90 13.43
CA ASN A 91 -9.29 3.77 14.56
C ASN A 91 -8.08 4.01 15.49
N ILE A 92 -6.89 4.09 14.90
CA ILE A 92 -5.64 4.35 15.64
C ILE A 92 -5.57 5.84 15.92
N GLN A 93 -5.48 6.19 17.21
CA GLN A 93 -5.40 7.59 17.64
C GLN A 93 -4.02 8.18 17.33
N PRO A 94 -3.96 9.49 17.06
CA PRO A 94 -2.69 10.15 16.81
C PRO A 94 -1.81 10.15 18.06
N VAL A 95 -0.54 9.76 17.90
CA VAL A 95 0.44 9.81 18.99
C VAL A 95 1.20 11.13 18.87
N LYS A 96 1.13 12.00 19.88
CA LYS A 96 1.98 13.20 19.91
C LYS A 96 3.44 12.78 20.07
N LYS A 97 4.34 13.41 19.30
CA LYS A 97 5.77 13.39 19.64
C LYS A 97 5.91 13.99 21.03
N VAL A 98 6.39 13.19 21.98
CA VAL A 98 6.96 13.72 23.22
C VAL A 98 8.28 14.36 22.81
N GLU A 99 8.34 15.69 22.85
CA GLU A 99 9.58 16.46 22.70
C GLU A 99 10.54 16.19 23.86
#